data_AF-A0A6N6KYL7-F1
#
_entry.id   AF-A0A6N6KYL7-F1
#
_cell.length_a   1.000
_cell.length_b   1.000
_cell.length_c   1.000
_cell.angle_alpha   90.00
_cell.angle_beta   90.00
_cell.angle_gamma   90.00
#
_symmetry.space_group_name_H-M   'P 1'
#
loop_
_entity.id
_entity.type
_entity.pdbx_description
1 polymer ?
#
loop_
_entity_poly.entity_id
_entity_poly.type
_entity_poly.pdbx_seq_one_letter_code
_entity_poly.pdbx_strand_id
1 'polypeptide(L)' 'MKTILRSQEFSCPSCVAKIEKALKSVDGVQEAKVHFNTGRIEVEHDLSKVGSDKLVDVVQSVGYKSQVSPL' A
#
# COMPACT_ATOMS: atom_id res chain seq x y z
N MET A 1 4.17 -12.03 5.10
CA MET A 1 5.08 -11.72 3.98
C MET A 1 5.11 -10.22 3.76
N LYS A 2 6.26 -9.64 3.39
CA LYS A 2 6.37 -8.20 3.13
C LYS A 2 6.36 -7.93 1.62
N THR A 3 5.46 -7.09 1.17
CA THR A 3 5.37 -6.60 -0.21
C THR A 3 5.65 -5.11 -0.25
N ILE A 4 6.39 -4.69 -1.26
CA ILE A 4 6.69 -3.28 -1.49
C ILE A 4 5.92 -2.80 -2.72
N LEU A 5 5.14 -1.74 -2.54
CA LEU A 5 4.52 -1.01 -3.63
C LEU A 5 5.24 0.33 -3.79
N ARG A 6 5.21 0.87 -5.01
CA ARG A 6 5.65 2.23 -5.30
C ARG A 6 4.53 3.02 -5.95
N SER A 7 4.39 4.26 -5.51
CA SER A 7 3.55 5.28 -6.14
C SER A 7 4.45 6.40 -6.68
N GLN A 8 4.08 6.96 -7.83
CA GLN A 8 4.82 8.05 -8.46
C GLN A 8 4.43 9.43 -7.88
N GLU A 9 3.26 9.53 -7.24
CA GLU A 9 2.76 10.79 -6.70
C GLU A 9 2.15 10.57 -5.32
N PHE A 10 2.79 11.12 -4.31
CA PHE A 10 2.10 11.55 -3.10
C PHE A 10 2.28 13.06 -3.01
N SER A 11 1.19 13.80 -3.19
CA SER A 11 1.25 15.28 -3.24
C SER A 11 0.81 15.93 -1.93
N CYS A 12 0.37 15.15 -0.93
CA CYS A 12 -0.01 15.69 0.38
C CYS A 12 0.29 14.71 1.55
N PRO A 13 0.75 15.19 2.72
CA PRO A 13 0.93 14.37 3.92
C PRO A 13 -0.35 13.68 4.39
N SER A 14 -1.52 14.28 4.11
CA SER A 14 -2.83 13.72 4.46
C SER A 14 -3.16 12.44 3.67
N CYS A 15 -2.51 12.21 2.52
CA CYS A 15 -2.69 11.02 1.69
C CYS A 15 -2.15 9.76 2.38
N VAL A 16 -1.06 9.91 3.14
CA VAL A 16 -0.32 8.81 3.79
C VAL A 16 -1.23 8.04 4.74
N ALA A 17 -1.82 8.75 5.71
CA ALA A 17 -2.69 8.16 6.71
C ALA A 17 -3.93 7.48 6.08
N LYS A 18 -4.44 8.03 4.97
CA LYS A 18 -5.59 7.47 4.25
C LYS A 18 -5.25 6.13 3.60
N ILE A 19 -4.09 6.03 2.96
CA ILE A 19 -3.60 4.80 2.33
C ILE A 19 -3.31 3.73 3.39
N GLU A 20 -2.58 4.09 4.45
CA GLU A 20 -2.27 3.14 5.54
C GLU A 20 -3.52 2.57 6.18
N LYS A 21 -4.52 3.44 6.44
CA LYS A 21 -5.79 3.01 7.03
C LYS A 21 -6.56 2.09 6.09
N ALA A 22 -6.61 2.40 4.79
CA ALA A 22 -7.29 1.56 3.80
C ALA A 22 -6.63 0.18 3.69
N LEU A 23 -5.29 0.11 3.64
CA LEU A 23 -4.55 -1.14 3.60
C LEU A 23 -4.75 -1.97 4.87
N LYS A 24 -4.70 -1.35 6.05
CA LYS A 24 -4.96 -2.02 7.34
C LYS A 24 -6.40 -2.53 7.49
N SER A 25 -7.35 -2.02 6.71
CA SER A 25 -8.73 -2.53 6.71
C SER A 25 -8.91 -3.79 5.86
N VAL A 26 -7.88 -4.24 5.12
CA VAL A 26 -7.94 -5.44 4.30
C VAL A 26 -7.67 -6.67 5.18
N ASP A 27 -8.55 -7.68 5.12
CA ASP A 27 -8.32 -8.94 5.86
C ASP A 27 -7.04 -9.62 5.38
N GLY A 28 -6.16 -9.96 6.33
CA GLY A 28 -4.84 -10.53 6.04
C GLY A 28 -3.71 -9.51 5.99
N VAL A 29 -3.97 -8.20 6.05
CA VAL A 29 -2.93 -7.19 6.28
C VAL A 29 -2.64 -7.06 7.77
N GLN A 30 -1.39 -7.25 8.14
CA GLN A 30 -0.90 -7.12 9.52
C GLN A 30 -0.33 -5.72 9.77
N GLU A 31 0.48 -5.22 8.84
CA GLU A 31 1.08 -3.89 8.94
C GLU A 31 1.10 -3.20 7.58
N ALA A 32 0.92 -1.88 7.57
CA ALA A 32 1.11 -1.04 6.40
C ALA A 32 1.83 0.24 6.83
N LYS A 33 2.92 0.58 6.11
CA LYS A 33 3.74 1.77 6.31
C LYS A 33 3.94 2.48 4.98
N VAL A 34 3.59 3.77 4.93
CA VAL A 34 3.73 4.58 3.70
C VAL A 34 4.82 5.63 3.89
N HIS A 35 5.85 5.57 3.06
CA HIS A 35 6.99 6.49 3.06
C HIS A 35 6.79 7.56 1.98
N PHE A 36 6.07 8.63 2.34
CA PHE A 36 5.78 9.78 1.47
C PHE A 36 7.02 10.31 0.73
N ASN A 37 8.12 10.50 1.47
CA ASN A 37 9.35 11.11 0.96
C ASN A 37 10.02 10.30 -0.17
N THR A 38 9.70 9.02 -0.30
CA THR A 38 10.32 8.11 -1.29
C THR A 38 9.30 7.44 -2.22
N GLY A 39 8.00 7.70 -2.05
CA GLY A 39 6.95 7.03 -2.82
C GLY A 39 6.79 5.53 -2.49
N ARG A 40 7.46 5.02 -1.44
CA ARG A 40 7.49 3.60 -1.08
C ARG A 40 6.37 3.26 -0.12
N ILE A 41 5.65 2.18 -0.38
CA ILE A 41 4.64 1.62 0.52
C ILE A 41 5.11 0.22 0.89
N GLU A 42 5.17 -0.07 2.18
CA GLU A 42 5.51 -1.37 2.72
C GLU A 42 4.28 -1.99 3.37
N VAL A 43 3.92 -3.18 2.93
CA VAL A 43 2.76 -3.90 3.46
C VAL A 43 3.17 -5.29 3.91
N GLU A 44 2.94 -5.59 5.17
CA GLU A 44 3.04 -6.92 5.72
C GLU A 44 1.68 -7.59 5.71
N HIS A 45 1.57 -8.68 4.97
CA HIS A 45 0.30 -9.37 4.75
C HIS A 45 0.49 -10.87 4.57
N ASP A 46 -0.60 -11.62 4.72
CA ASP A 46 -0.65 -13.06 4.48
C ASP A 46 -0.98 -13.35 3.01
N LEU A 47 -0.04 -13.94 2.28
CA LEU A 47 -0.22 -14.30 0.86
C LEU A 47 -1.35 -15.30 0.62
N SER A 48 -1.72 -16.08 1.63
CA SER A 48 -2.81 -17.06 1.55
C SER A 48 -4.18 -16.37 1.61
N LYS A 49 -4.23 -15.13 2.10
CA LYS A 49 -5.46 -14.34 2.26
C LYS A 49 -5.57 -13.19 1.26
N VAL A 50 -4.47 -12.48 1.03
CA VAL A 50 -4.46 -11.29 0.17
C VAL A 50 -3.21 -11.29 -0.72
N GLY A 51 -3.43 -11.05 -2.01
CA GLY A 51 -2.36 -10.92 -2.99
C GLY A 51 -1.89 -9.48 -3.14
N SER A 52 -0.69 -9.29 -3.69
CA SER A 52 -0.14 -7.97 -3.99
C SER A 52 -1.03 -7.15 -4.95
N ASP A 53 -1.70 -7.81 -5.89
CA ASP A 53 -2.67 -7.18 -6.81
C ASP A 53 -3.82 -6.51 -6.05
N LYS A 54 -4.35 -7.17 -5.02
CA LYS A 54 -5.43 -6.61 -4.20
C LYS A 54 -4.96 -5.41 -3.37
N LEU A 55 -3.71 -5.41 -2.92
CA LEU A 55 -3.13 -4.26 -2.24
C LEU A 55 -3.02 -3.06 -3.19
N VAL A 56 -2.64 -3.27 -4.45
CA VAL A 56 -2.61 -2.22 -5.47
C VAL A 56 -4.01 -1.66 -5.71
N ASP A 57 -5.01 -2.53 -5.86
CA ASP A 57 -6.42 -2.17 -6.06
C ASP A 57 -6.96 -1.30 -4.90
N VAL A 58 -6.59 -1.61 -3.66
CA VAL A 58 -6.95 -0.82 -2.48
C VAL A 58 -6.33 0.58 -2.51
N VAL A 59 -5.07 0.70 -2.92
CA VAL A 59 -4.39 1.99 -3.08
C VAL A 59 -5.03 2.80 -4.22
N GLN A 60 -5.46 2.14 -5.30
CA GLN A 60 -6.19 2.79 -6.40
C GLN A 60 -7.59 3.26 -5.98
N SER A 61 -8.28 2.49 -5.15
CA SER A 61 -9.59 2.84 -4.58
C SER A 61 -9.55 4.13 -3.75
N VAL A 62 -8.42 4.40 -3.07
CA VAL A 62 -8.23 5.67 -2.35
C VAL A 62 -7.75 6.83 -3.25
N GLY A 63 -7.55 6.58 -4.54
CA GLY A 63 -7.25 7.57 -5.57
C GLY A 63 -5.78 7.67 -5.97
N TYR A 64 -4.93 6.71 -5.58
CA TYR A 64 -3.48 6.73 -5.89
C TYR A 64 -3.09 5.56 -6.78
N LYS A 65 -2.34 5.84 -7.84
CA LYS A 65 -1.76 4.78 -8.67
C LYS A 65 -0.56 4.20 -7.94
N SER A 66 -0.57 2.90 -7.69
CA SER A 66 0.60 2.18 -7.18
C SER A 66 0.89 0.96 -8.03
N GLN A 67 2.12 0.47 -7.96
CA GLN A 67 2.55 -0.75 -8.62
C GLN A 67 3.42 -1.55 -7.66
N VAL A 68 3.35 -2.87 -7.77
CA VAL A 68 4.28 -3.74 -7.05
C VAL A 68 5.69 -3.43 -7.55
N SER A 69 6.60 -3.07 -6.64
CA SER A 69 8.00 -2.91 -7.00
C SER A 69 8.65 -4.29 -6.93
N PRO A 70 9.04 -4.90 -8.06
CA PRO A 70 9.98 -6.00 -8.00
C PRO A 70 11.28 -5.40 -7.45
N LEU A 71 11.72 -5.87 -6.29
CA LEU A 71 13.12 -5.71 -5.90
C LEU A 71 13.96 -6.64 -6.78
#